data_AF-A0A8K0MK65-F1
#
_entry.id   AF-A0A8K0MK65-F1
#
_cell.length_a   1.000
_cell.length_b   1.000
_cell.length_c   1.000
_cell.angle_alpha   90.00
_cell.angle_beta   90.00
_cell.angle_gamma   90.00
#
_symmetry.space_group_name_H-M   'P 1'
#
loop_
_entity.id
_entity.type
_entity.pdbx_description
1 polymer ?
#
loop_
_entity_poly.entity_id
_entity_poly.type
_entity_poly.pdbx_seq_one_letter_code
_entity_poly.pdbx_strand_id
1 'polypeptide(L)'
;MSPLHSIVIQKLLSTNAHLGRRVVAHHFKMFTYGTRNGMAIIDSDKTLICLRNAAEFIAALAQERARFMFVNTNSLFDEIIEHMTKKIGCYSPSMNTLWRTGGFLTNSCSPKKFRSRNKKVCFGPTQPPDCLVVFDTERKSSVILEADRLQIPIVSLVDSAMPLDYYKRITYPIPANDSVQFVYLFCNLITKTFLLQQQKRSNSVAVAAAKEDQVERNAKEEGCQIEESNSKNKSQSHKDGILLVLPYDSLPSISPNVAEAKELLDKLVVVKFNATLGTDMGFDGPKSTIEFQKGLTFLDLFITQIESLNSKYGCNLPLLLVNTIRTHKDTEKVLEKYSDRNVDIHAFEQIQCPQPKSDSEQSSKDGLYTSDNGAVLLYLISSGTIDLLLSQGKEYILVVSSDNVASIVDPSILVGLSIIVVSFDIVILHSLVFS
;
A
#
# COMPACT_ATOMS: atom_id res chain seq x y z
N MET A 1 -13.88 3.21 -17.91
CA MET A 1 -12.67 3.59 -17.14
C MET A 1 -12.80 2.94 -15.77
N SER A 2 -11.78 2.23 -15.28
CA SER A 2 -11.85 1.66 -13.94
C SER A 2 -11.98 2.78 -12.89
N PRO A 3 -12.76 2.59 -11.81
CA PRO A 3 -13.01 3.64 -10.81
C PRO A 3 -11.70 4.17 -10.20
N LEU A 4 -10.71 3.30 -10.00
CA LEU A 4 -9.36 3.67 -9.54
C LEU A 4 -8.64 4.62 -10.51
N HIS A 5 -8.74 4.37 -11.82
CA HIS A 5 -8.11 5.22 -12.83
C HIS A 5 -8.68 6.64 -12.80
N SER A 6 -10.01 6.75 -12.65
CA SER A 6 -10.69 8.04 -12.51
C SER A 6 -10.22 8.82 -11.28
N ILE A 7 -10.10 8.16 -10.12
CA ILE A 7 -9.64 8.79 -8.87
C ILE A 7 -8.20 9.31 -9.01
N VAL A 8 -7.32 8.52 -9.65
CA VAL A 8 -5.92 8.92 -9.85
C VAL A 8 -5.82 10.12 -10.79
N ILE A 9 -6.58 10.14 -11.89
CA ILE A 9 -6.63 11.31 -12.79
C ILE A 9 -7.16 12.53 -12.04
N GLN A 10 -8.24 12.39 -11.27
CA GLN A 10 -8.77 13.50 -10.46
C GLN A 10 -7.69 14.05 -9.52
N LYS A 11 -6.85 13.19 -8.92
CA LYS A 11 -5.74 13.63 -8.10
C LYS A 11 -4.69 14.41 -8.91
N LEU A 12 -4.30 13.92 -10.10
CA LEU A 12 -3.38 14.65 -10.99
C LEU A 12 -3.93 16.02 -11.40
N LEU A 13 -5.22 16.09 -11.74
CA LEU A 13 -5.90 17.33 -12.07
C LEU A 13 -5.90 18.31 -10.90
N SER A 14 -6.19 17.82 -9.68
CA SER A 14 -6.18 18.65 -8.46
C SER A 14 -4.82 19.28 -8.14
N THR A 15 -3.72 18.65 -8.60
CA THR A 15 -2.36 19.18 -8.42
C THR A 15 -1.91 20.16 -9.49
N ASN A 16 -2.78 20.54 -10.43
CA ASN A 16 -2.43 21.43 -11.55
C ASN A 16 -1.30 20.91 -12.45
N ALA A 17 -1.04 19.60 -12.46
CA ALA A 17 -0.01 18.97 -13.29
C ALA A 17 -0.28 19.08 -14.80
N HIS A 18 -1.56 19.22 -15.17
CA HIS A 18 -2.03 19.31 -16.56
C HIS A 18 -1.82 20.70 -17.20
N LEU A 19 -1.45 21.72 -16.42
CA LEU A 19 -1.29 23.09 -16.90
C LEU A 19 0.11 23.33 -17.46
N GLY A 20 0.28 23.18 -18.77
CA GLY A 20 1.54 23.51 -19.44
C GLY A 20 1.75 25.01 -19.67
N ARG A 21 2.87 25.36 -20.30
CA ARG A 21 3.21 26.74 -20.68
C ARG A 21 2.49 27.14 -21.98
N ARG A 22 2.60 28.44 -22.32
CA ARG A 22 1.99 29.00 -23.54
C ARG A 22 2.68 28.53 -24.82
N VAL A 23 3.97 28.22 -24.73
CA VAL A 23 4.78 27.76 -25.86
C VAL A 23 4.86 26.24 -25.81
N VAL A 24 4.45 25.58 -26.89
CA VAL A 24 4.52 24.13 -27.04
C VAL A 24 5.56 23.77 -28.08
N ALA A 25 6.60 23.06 -27.65
CA ALA A 25 7.61 22.51 -28.55
C ALA A 25 7.00 21.39 -29.42
N HIS A 26 7.47 21.26 -30.67
CA HIS A 26 6.90 20.32 -31.64
C HIS A 26 6.87 18.86 -31.13
N HIS A 27 7.94 18.42 -30.47
CA HIS A 27 8.05 17.07 -29.93
C HIS A 27 7.12 16.84 -28.73
N PHE A 28 6.75 17.90 -28.00
CA PHE A 28 5.84 17.79 -26.86
C PHE A 28 4.36 17.71 -27.27
N LYS A 29 4.04 17.95 -28.56
CA LYS A 29 2.67 17.82 -29.07
C LYS A 29 2.06 16.45 -28.80
N MET A 30 2.86 15.39 -28.74
CA MET A 30 2.38 14.04 -28.41
C MET A 30 1.75 13.96 -27.01
N PHE A 31 2.22 14.76 -26.05
CA PHE A 31 1.70 14.82 -24.68
C PHE A 31 0.66 15.93 -24.50
N THR A 32 0.40 16.73 -25.53
CA THR A 32 -0.55 17.83 -25.46
C THR A 32 -1.94 17.32 -25.82
N TYR A 33 -2.90 17.51 -24.94
CA TYR A 33 -4.32 17.23 -25.20
C TYR A 33 -4.95 18.31 -26.07
N GLY A 34 -4.62 19.58 -25.80
CA GLY A 34 -5.12 20.73 -26.55
C GLY A 34 -4.61 22.04 -25.97
N THR A 35 -5.20 23.16 -26.39
CA THR A 35 -4.87 24.50 -25.89
C THR A 35 -6.11 25.22 -25.39
N ARG A 36 -6.06 25.84 -24.20
CA ARG A 36 -7.14 26.65 -23.63
C ARG A 36 -6.58 27.92 -23.03
N ASN A 37 -7.20 29.08 -23.33
CA ASN A 37 -6.72 30.40 -22.89
C ASN A 37 -5.23 30.65 -23.23
N GLY A 38 -4.75 30.12 -24.35
CA GLY A 38 -3.36 30.21 -24.78
C GLY A 38 -2.37 29.36 -23.97
N MET A 39 -2.83 28.51 -23.05
CA MET A 39 -2.00 27.53 -22.32
C MET A 39 -2.17 26.14 -22.91
N ALA A 40 -1.09 25.37 -22.94
CA ALA A 40 -1.13 23.97 -23.32
C ALA A 40 -1.74 23.13 -22.20
N ILE A 41 -2.70 22.27 -22.54
CA ILE A 41 -3.22 21.26 -21.62
C ILE A 41 -2.46 19.97 -21.88
N ILE A 42 -1.77 19.47 -20.85
CA ILE A 42 -1.06 18.20 -20.88
C ILE A 42 -2.07 17.07 -20.64
N ASP A 43 -1.94 16.03 -21.44
CA ASP A 43 -2.75 14.82 -21.38
C ASP A 43 -2.42 14.01 -20.12
N SER A 44 -3.35 14.00 -19.16
CA SER A 44 -3.15 13.37 -17.85
C SER A 44 -3.06 11.86 -17.92
N ASP A 45 -3.65 11.21 -18.94
CA ASP A 45 -3.51 9.77 -19.14
C ASP A 45 -2.06 9.43 -19.52
N LYS A 46 -1.47 10.22 -20.42
CA LYS A 46 -0.06 10.05 -20.79
C LYS A 46 0.88 10.37 -19.64
N THR A 47 0.58 11.40 -18.85
CA THR A 47 1.32 11.69 -17.61
C THR A 47 1.29 10.49 -16.67
N LEU A 48 0.13 9.86 -16.48
CA LEU A 48 -0.02 8.70 -15.61
C LEU A 48 0.78 7.49 -16.12
N ILE A 49 0.77 7.22 -17.44
CA ILE A 49 1.56 6.13 -18.04
C ILE A 49 3.05 6.37 -17.80
N CYS A 50 3.55 7.58 -18.11
CA CYS A 50 4.96 7.92 -17.88
C CYS A 50 5.36 7.84 -16.40
N LEU A 51 4.48 8.29 -15.50
CA LEU A 51 4.70 8.25 -14.06
C LEU A 51 4.76 6.80 -13.55
N ARG A 52 3.92 5.90 -14.06
CA ARG A 52 3.99 4.45 -13.73
C ARG A 52 5.31 3.84 -14.20
N ASN A 53 5.70 4.09 -15.45
CA ASN A 53 6.97 3.58 -16.00
C ASN A 53 8.18 4.09 -15.19
N ALA A 54 8.19 5.37 -14.83
CA ALA A 54 9.23 5.95 -14.00
C ALA A 54 9.25 5.35 -12.59
N ALA A 55 8.08 5.15 -11.96
CA ALA A 55 7.97 4.54 -10.64
C ALA A 55 8.42 3.07 -10.63
N GLU A 56 8.11 2.31 -11.68
CA GLU A 56 8.57 0.93 -11.86
C GLU A 56 10.10 0.88 -12.00
N PHE A 57 10.68 1.77 -12.82
CA PHE A 57 12.13 1.88 -12.96
C PHE A 57 12.83 2.25 -11.63
N ILE A 58 12.31 3.25 -10.92
CA ILE A 58 12.82 3.63 -9.59
C ILE A 58 12.70 2.47 -8.60
N ALA A 59 11.59 1.73 -8.64
CA ALA A 59 11.38 0.56 -7.78
C ALA A 59 12.39 -0.55 -8.05
N ALA A 60 12.67 -0.87 -9.33
CA ALA A 60 13.68 -1.86 -9.70
C ALA A 60 15.08 -1.47 -9.18
N LEU A 61 15.50 -0.23 -9.42
CA LEU A 61 16.78 0.28 -8.93
C LEU A 61 16.86 0.35 -7.39
N ALA A 62 15.75 0.63 -6.72
CA ALA A 62 15.69 0.65 -5.26
C ALA A 62 15.91 -0.76 -4.65
N GLN A 63 15.46 -1.83 -5.32
CA GLN A 63 15.73 -3.21 -4.90
C GLN A 63 17.23 -3.51 -4.93
N GLU A 64 17.93 -3.07 -5.97
CA GLU A 64 19.36 -3.28 -6.18
C GLU A 64 20.26 -2.39 -5.30
N ARG A 65 19.69 -1.56 -4.41
CA ARG A 65 20.42 -0.55 -3.62
C ARG A 65 21.20 0.44 -4.49
N ALA A 66 20.67 0.78 -5.66
CA ALA A 66 21.22 1.80 -6.53
C ALA A 66 21.29 3.16 -5.81
N ARG A 67 22.26 3.99 -6.19
CA ARG A 67 22.46 5.33 -5.65
C ARG A 67 21.69 6.34 -6.47
N PHE A 68 20.70 6.93 -5.84
CA PHE A 68 19.88 7.98 -6.44
C PHE A 68 20.45 9.35 -6.13
N MET A 69 20.40 10.22 -7.12
CA MET A 69 20.70 11.63 -6.97
C MET A 69 19.48 12.46 -7.35
N PHE A 70 18.99 13.24 -6.39
CA PHE A 70 17.85 14.14 -6.56
C PHE A 70 18.35 15.55 -6.85
N VAL A 71 17.91 16.13 -7.97
CA VAL A 71 18.34 17.45 -8.42
C VAL A 71 17.16 18.40 -8.49
N ASN A 72 17.35 19.55 -7.87
CA ASN A 72 16.39 20.63 -7.80
C ASN A 72 17.07 21.99 -7.94
N THR A 73 16.51 22.82 -8.81
CA THR A 73 16.92 24.22 -9.04
C THR A 73 15.99 25.22 -8.35
N ASN A 74 14.72 24.83 -8.11
CA ASN A 74 13.70 25.70 -7.57
C ASN A 74 13.65 25.61 -6.04
N SER A 75 13.94 26.71 -5.32
CA SER A 75 13.96 26.69 -3.86
C SER A 75 12.63 26.32 -3.19
N LEU A 76 11.51 26.44 -3.91
CA LEU A 76 10.20 26.06 -3.41
C LEU A 76 10.09 24.56 -3.06
N PHE A 77 10.90 23.71 -3.70
CA PHE A 77 10.83 22.26 -3.49
C PHE A 77 11.85 21.74 -2.48
N ASP A 78 12.74 22.60 -1.97
CA ASP A 78 13.85 22.17 -1.11
C ASP A 78 13.36 21.44 0.15
N GLU A 79 12.36 22.00 0.84
CA GLU A 79 11.78 21.40 2.05
C GLU A 79 11.12 20.04 1.79
N ILE A 80 10.39 19.93 0.67
CA ILE A 80 9.67 18.71 0.27
C ILE A 80 10.68 17.59 -0.03
N ILE A 81 11.73 17.92 -0.79
CA ILE A 81 12.76 16.96 -1.20
C ILE A 81 13.63 16.58 0.00
N GLU A 82 13.93 17.52 0.90
CA GLU A 82 14.64 17.23 2.15
C GLU A 82 13.84 16.27 3.04
N HIS A 83 12.53 16.49 3.20
CA HIS A 83 11.67 15.58 3.95
C HIS A 83 11.61 14.17 3.31
N MET A 84 11.45 14.09 1.99
CA MET A 84 11.47 12.83 1.24
C MET A 84 12.79 12.07 1.45
N THR A 85 13.92 12.74 1.25
CA THR A 85 15.25 12.09 1.34
C THR A 85 15.60 11.65 2.76
N LYS A 86 15.26 12.45 3.78
CA LYS A 86 15.35 12.05 5.19
C LYS A 86 14.55 10.78 5.47
N LYS A 87 13.33 10.70 4.93
CA LYS A 87 12.43 9.55 5.15
C LYS A 87 12.89 8.27 4.44
N ILE A 88 13.45 8.39 3.24
CA ILE A 88 13.97 7.24 2.49
C ILE A 88 15.31 6.74 3.08
N GLY A 89 16.06 7.61 3.76
CA GLY A 89 17.43 7.33 4.20
C GLY A 89 18.44 7.38 3.04
N CYS A 90 18.06 7.97 1.91
CA CYS A 90 18.96 8.24 0.78
C CYS A 90 19.77 9.53 1.04
N TYR A 91 20.86 9.68 0.29
CA TYR A 91 21.75 10.83 0.34
C TYR A 91 20.98 12.17 0.37
N SER A 92 21.18 12.96 1.44
CA SER A 92 20.41 14.20 1.68
C SER A 92 20.86 15.38 0.78
N PRO A 93 19.91 16.13 0.17
CA PRO A 93 20.16 17.38 -0.54
C PRO A 93 20.74 18.49 0.35
N SER A 94 20.57 18.41 1.67
CA SER A 94 21.07 19.43 2.61
C SER A 94 22.61 19.52 2.65
N MET A 95 23.32 18.50 2.15
CA MET A 95 24.77 18.57 1.91
C MET A 95 25.15 19.16 0.53
N ASN A 96 24.16 19.44 -0.33
CA ASN A 96 24.31 19.67 -1.78
C ASN A 96 23.58 20.93 -2.28
N THR A 97 23.56 22.00 -1.48
CA THR A 97 22.94 23.30 -1.85
C THR A 97 23.55 23.99 -3.10
N LEU A 98 24.55 23.38 -3.75
CA LEU A 98 25.44 24.04 -4.72
C LEU A 98 25.43 23.46 -6.14
N TRP A 99 24.60 22.47 -6.46
CA TRP A 99 24.44 22.08 -7.87
C TRP A 99 23.89 23.22 -8.75
N ARG A 100 23.26 24.23 -8.14
CA ARG A 100 22.86 25.50 -8.78
C ARG A 100 24.03 26.30 -9.36
N THR A 101 25.28 25.99 -8.98
CA THR A 101 26.48 26.71 -9.42
C THR A 101 27.21 26.04 -10.60
N GLY A 102 26.77 24.83 -11.02
CA GLY A 102 27.24 24.18 -12.25
C GLY A 102 28.28 23.06 -12.07
N GLY A 103 27.94 21.90 -12.64
CA GLY A 103 28.78 20.86 -13.27
C GLY A 103 29.87 20.11 -12.50
N PHE A 104 29.62 18.86 -12.06
CA PHE A 104 30.63 17.94 -11.48
C PHE A 104 30.24 16.44 -11.48
N LEU A 105 29.42 15.95 -12.43
CA LEU A 105 29.26 14.50 -12.63
C LEU A 105 30.48 13.96 -13.39
N THR A 106 30.82 14.56 -14.53
CA THR A 106 31.94 14.11 -15.37
C THR A 106 33.31 14.39 -14.75
N ASN A 107 33.40 15.32 -13.80
CA ASN A 107 34.61 15.64 -13.06
C ASN A 107 34.49 15.25 -11.58
N SER A 108 34.00 14.03 -11.32
CA SER A 108 33.71 13.59 -9.96
C SER A 108 34.95 13.37 -9.08
N CYS A 109 36.13 13.18 -9.69
CA CYS A 109 37.39 12.95 -9.00
C CYS A 109 38.13 14.24 -8.60
N SER A 110 37.73 15.41 -9.12
CA SER A 110 38.33 16.69 -8.72
C SER A 110 38.03 16.99 -7.24
N PRO A 111 38.91 17.70 -6.51
CA PRO A 111 38.66 18.10 -5.12
C PRO A 111 37.33 18.86 -4.99
N LYS A 112 36.24 18.16 -4.67
CA LYS A 112 34.88 18.71 -4.52
C LYS A 112 34.70 19.57 -3.28
N LYS A 113 35.78 19.87 -2.57
CA LYS A 113 35.82 20.60 -1.30
C LYS A 113 36.52 21.92 -1.55
N PHE A 114 35.75 22.96 -1.87
CA PHE A 114 36.28 24.30 -1.77
C PHE A 114 36.11 24.76 -0.32
N ARG A 115 37.23 24.98 0.36
CA ARG A 115 37.22 25.59 1.70
C ARG A 115 37.20 27.10 1.51
N SER A 116 36.03 27.70 1.69
CA SER A 116 35.97 29.13 1.98
C SER A 116 36.27 29.36 3.46
N ARG A 117 36.71 30.58 3.82
CA ARG A 117 37.11 30.97 5.17
C ARG A 117 36.08 30.59 6.26
N ASN A 118 34.78 30.53 5.90
CA ASN A 118 33.67 30.24 6.82
C ASN A 118 32.76 29.06 6.40
N LYS A 119 33.01 28.35 5.29
CA LYS A 119 32.12 27.27 4.84
C LYS A 119 32.85 26.18 4.06
N LYS A 120 32.62 24.93 4.43
CA LYS A 120 32.97 23.77 3.61
C LYS A 120 31.88 23.60 2.55
N VAL A 121 32.27 23.75 1.29
CA VAL A 121 31.37 23.63 0.14
C VAL A 121 31.63 22.27 -0.50
N CYS A 122 30.61 21.41 -0.53
CA CYS A 122 30.63 20.14 -1.26
C CYS A 122 29.85 20.30 -2.56
N PHE A 123 30.51 20.09 -3.70
CA PHE A 123 29.89 20.27 -5.03
C PHE A 123 29.17 19.02 -5.56
N GLY A 124 29.22 17.89 -4.85
CA GLY A 124 28.53 16.67 -5.25
C GLY A 124 29.13 15.40 -4.64
N PRO A 125 28.52 14.24 -4.89
CA PRO A 125 29.02 12.96 -4.39
C PRO A 125 30.35 12.58 -5.06
N THR A 126 31.25 11.95 -4.32
CA THR A 126 32.56 11.50 -4.83
C THR A 126 32.43 10.42 -5.90
N GLN A 127 31.40 9.59 -5.81
CA GLN A 127 31.09 8.57 -6.79
C GLN A 127 29.87 9.00 -7.63
N PRO A 128 29.82 8.63 -8.92
CA PRO A 128 28.68 8.97 -9.79
C PRO A 128 27.41 8.24 -9.31
N PRO A 129 26.22 8.84 -9.40
CA PRO A 129 24.96 8.14 -9.10
C PRO A 129 24.60 7.13 -10.18
N ASP A 130 23.78 6.15 -9.82
CA ASP A 130 23.29 5.11 -10.73
C ASP A 130 21.96 5.56 -11.41
N CYS A 131 21.25 6.52 -10.79
CA CYS A 131 20.07 7.15 -11.37
C CYS A 131 19.96 8.62 -10.95
N LEU A 132 19.58 9.46 -11.92
CA LEU A 132 19.34 10.88 -11.71
C LEU A 132 17.83 11.17 -11.75
N VAL A 133 17.31 11.83 -10.72
CA VAL A 133 15.92 12.29 -10.65
C VAL A 133 15.91 13.82 -10.61
N VAL A 134 15.34 14.46 -11.63
CA VAL A 134 15.31 15.93 -11.77
C VAL A 134 13.88 16.45 -11.63
N PHE A 135 13.65 17.31 -10.64
CA PHE A 135 12.31 17.85 -10.32
C PHE A 135 11.96 19.12 -11.09
N ASP A 136 12.96 19.88 -11.52
CA ASP A 136 12.78 21.06 -12.34
C ASP A 136 13.81 21.04 -13.46
N THR A 137 13.33 21.12 -14.69
CA THR A 137 14.17 21.30 -15.86
C THR A 137 14.17 22.78 -16.24
N GLU A 138 15.09 23.54 -15.64
CA GLU A 138 15.50 24.77 -16.27
C GLU A 138 16.08 24.46 -17.66
N ARG A 139 15.84 25.36 -18.63
CA ARG A 139 16.21 25.21 -20.06
C ARG A 139 17.72 25.01 -20.32
N LYS A 140 18.58 25.01 -19.29
CA LYS A 140 20.03 24.94 -19.38
C LYS A 140 20.69 24.09 -18.28
N SER A 141 20.03 23.03 -17.82
CA SER A 141 20.62 22.15 -16.79
C SER A 141 21.82 21.39 -17.35
N SER A 142 23.03 21.75 -16.91
CA SER A 142 24.27 21.02 -17.26
C SER A 142 24.23 19.58 -16.78
N VAL A 143 23.45 19.29 -15.73
CA VAL A 143 23.32 17.95 -15.15
C VAL A 143 22.79 16.94 -16.16
N ILE A 144 21.81 17.35 -16.98
CA ILE A 144 21.25 16.48 -18.02
C ILE A 144 22.32 16.14 -19.07
N LEU A 145 23.12 17.14 -19.47
CA LEU A 145 24.19 16.95 -20.45
C LEU A 145 25.33 16.07 -19.91
N GLU A 146 25.68 16.22 -18.63
CA GLU A 146 26.73 15.41 -18.00
C GLU A 146 26.28 13.98 -17.72
N ALA A 147 25.03 13.79 -17.26
CA ALA A 147 24.47 12.46 -17.03
C ALA A 147 24.36 11.67 -18.35
N ASP A 148 23.95 12.31 -19.44
CA ASP A 148 23.93 11.71 -20.77
C ASP A 148 25.34 11.30 -21.23
N ARG A 149 26.37 12.13 -21.01
CA ARG A 149 27.76 11.76 -21.30
C ARG A 149 28.24 10.55 -20.49
N LEU A 150 27.79 10.41 -19.25
CA LEU A 150 28.14 9.28 -18.38
C LEU A 150 27.19 8.08 -18.56
N GLN A 151 26.21 8.16 -19.45
CA GLN A 151 25.19 7.13 -19.67
C GLN A 151 24.41 6.79 -18.39
N ILE A 152 24.19 7.79 -17.52
CA ILE A 152 23.37 7.65 -16.32
C ILE A 152 21.91 7.88 -16.72
N PRO A 153 20.98 6.95 -16.41
CA PRO A 153 19.58 7.11 -16.73
C PRO A 153 18.94 8.27 -15.97
N ILE A 154 18.10 9.03 -16.68
CA ILE A 154 17.48 10.26 -16.17
C ILE A 154 15.97 10.09 -16.10
N VAL A 155 15.41 10.27 -14.91
CA VAL A 155 13.97 10.45 -14.68
C VAL A 155 13.73 11.93 -14.42
N SER A 156 12.84 12.57 -15.19
CA SER A 156 12.69 14.02 -15.08
C SER A 156 11.30 14.50 -15.48
N LEU A 157 10.84 15.55 -14.79
CA LEU A 157 9.65 16.29 -15.20
C LEU A 157 9.93 17.05 -16.49
N VAL A 158 9.03 16.95 -17.46
CA VAL A 158 9.14 17.59 -18.77
C VAL A 158 7.98 18.53 -18.96
N ASP A 159 8.30 19.78 -19.28
CA ASP A 159 7.32 20.78 -19.66
C ASP A 159 7.23 20.97 -21.19
N SER A 160 6.08 21.45 -21.62
CA SER A 160 5.74 21.89 -22.97
C SER A 160 6.76 22.80 -23.66
N ALA A 161 7.47 23.66 -22.93
CA ALA A 161 8.45 24.58 -23.52
C ALA A 161 9.88 24.01 -23.57
N MET A 162 10.09 22.75 -23.19
CA MET A 162 11.41 22.14 -23.11
C MET A 162 12.05 22.00 -24.52
N PRO A 163 13.34 22.33 -24.70
CA PRO A 163 14.02 22.15 -25.99
C PRO A 163 14.28 20.67 -26.31
N LEU A 164 14.27 20.34 -27.61
CA LEU A 164 14.43 18.97 -28.10
C LEU A 164 15.76 18.33 -27.66
N ASP A 165 16.83 19.12 -27.62
CA ASP A 165 18.19 18.64 -27.29
C ASP A 165 18.31 18.08 -25.88
N TYR A 166 17.48 18.58 -24.95
CA TYR A 166 17.42 18.07 -23.59
C TYR A 166 16.40 16.95 -23.48
N TYR A 167 15.24 17.09 -24.13
CA TYR A 167 14.19 16.07 -24.12
C TYR A 167 14.70 14.70 -24.58
N LYS A 168 15.50 14.66 -25.66
CA LYS A 168 16.07 13.42 -26.20
C LYS A 168 17.01 12.67 -25.26
N ARG A 169 17.58 13.36 -24.27
CA ARG A 169 18.55 12.78 -23.32
C ARG A 169 17.88 12.22 -22.06
N ILE A 170 16.58 12.51 -21.86
CA ILE A 170 15.83 11.98 -20.73
C ILE A 170 15.33 10.59 -21.08
N THR A 171 15.68 9.61 -20.25
CA THR A 171 15.27 8.21 -20.41
C THR A 171 13.80 8.01 -20.06
N TYR A 172 13.36 8.59 -18.94
CA TYR A 172 11.99 8.49 -18.43
C TYR A 172 11.37 9.88 -18.24
N PRO A 173 10.80 10.47 -19.32
CA PRO A 173 10.17 11.78 -19.26
C PRO A 173 8.77 11.70 -18.66
N ILE A 174 8.50 12.54 -17.65
CA ILE A 174 7.17 12.67 -17.03
C ILE A 174 6.57 14.01 -17.49
N PRO A 175 5.63 14.01 -18.45
CA PRO A 175 5.04 15.24 -18.97
C PRO A 175 4.10 15.82 -17.91
N ALA A 176 4.54 16.85 -17.20
CA ALA A 176 3.77 17.47 -16.13
C ALA A 176 4.34 18.86 -15.81
N ASN A 177 3.47 19.73 -15.31
CA ASN A 177 3.88 21.00 -14.73
C ASN A 177 4.52 20.80 -13.35
N ASP A 178 5.57 21.56 -13.06
CA ASP A 178 6.30 21.57 -11.80
C ASP A 178 5.59 22.42 -10.73
N SER A 179 4.31 22.12 -10.47
CA SER A 179 3.59 22.77 -9.36
C SER A 179 4.08 22.21 -8.01
N VAL A 180 4.03 23.02 -6.95
CA VAL A 180 4.38 22.55 -5.58
C VAL A 180 3.56 21.33 -5.17
N GLN A 181 2.26 21.33 -5.50
CA GLN A 181 1.35 20.23 -5.19
C GLN A 181 1.69 18.95 -5.96
N PHE A 182 2.09 19.07 -7.22
CA PHE A 182 2.47 17.93 -8.04
C PHE A 182 3.83 17.37 -7.62
N VAL A 183 4.82 18.23 -7.36
CA VAL A 183 6.12 17.81 -6.84
C VAL A 183 5.97 17.12 -5.48
N TYR A 184 5.10 17.63 -4.61
CA TYR A 184 4.75 16.95 -3.34
C TYR A 184 4.15 15.55 -3.58
N LEU A 185 3.20 15.43 -4.52
CA LEU A 185 2.62 14.13 -4.89
C LEU A 185 3.69 13.17 -5.43
N PHE A 186 4.58 13.65 -6.30
CA PHE A 186 5.64 12.87 -6.92
C PHE A 186 6.69 12.42 -5.89
N CYS A 187 7.14 13.30 -4.99
CA CYS A 187 8.03 12.96 -3.88
C CYS A 187 7.39 11.93 -2.94
N ASN A 188 6.09 12.05 -2.66
CA ASN A 188 5.37 11.06 -1.85
C ASN A 188 5.26 9.71 -2.55
N LEU A 189 5.04 9.69 -3.86
CA LEU A 189 5.05 8.48 -4.66
C LEU A 189 6.41 7.78 -4.55
N ILE A 190 7.50 8.51 -4.78
CA ILE A 190 8.87 8.00 -4.66
C ILE A 190 9.10 7.46 -3.24
N THR A 191 8.76 8.23 -2.20
CA THR A 191 8.89 7.80 -0.81
C THR A 191 8.19 6.47 -0.57
N LYS A 192 6.94 6.34 -1.02
CA LYS A 192 6.16 5.10 -0.90
C LYS A 192 6.81 3.95 -1.66
N THR A 193 7.29 4.18 -2.89
CA THR A 193 7.97 3.12 -3.65
C THR A 193 9.21 2.61 -2.92
N PHE A 194 10.04 3.51 -2.37
CA PHE A 194 11.23 3.09 -1.61
C PHE A 194 10.88 2.31 -0.35
N LEU A 195 9.93 2.80 0.46
CA LEU A 195 9.51 2.11 1.67
C LEU A 195 8.94 0.71 1.37
N LEU A 196 8.12 0.60 0.33
CA LEU A 196 7.61 -0.69 -0.13
C LEU A 196 8.72 -1.63 -0.57
N GLN A 197 9.75 -1.15 -1.27
CA GLN A 197 10.87 -2.01 -1.68
C GLN A 197 11.78 -2.40 -0.51
N GLN A 198 11.98 -1.50 0.46
CA GLN A 198 12.73 -1.82 1.68
C GLN A 198 12.02 -2.92 2.49
N GLN A 199 10.69 -2.84 2.62
CA GLN A 199 9.86 -3.87 3.26
C GLN A 199 9.88 -5.20 2.48
N LYS A 200 9.66 -5.16 1.16
CA LYS A 200 9.75 -6.39 0.33
C LYS A 200 11.10 -7.08 0.47
N ARG A 201 12.18 -6.30 0.59
CA ARG A 201 13.52 -6.82 0.81
C ARG A 201 13.72 -7.41 2.20
N SER A 202 13.25 -6.75 3.27
CA SER A 202 13.33 -7.35 4.61
C SER A 202 12.62 -8.70 4.65
N ASN A 203 11.47 -8.80 3.97
CA ASN A 203 10.71 -10.04 3.88
C ASN A 203 11.44 -11.08 3.04
N SER A 204 11.99 -10.71 1.88
CA SER A 204 12.74 -11.66 1.04
C SER A 204 14.02 -12.17 1.71
N VAL A 205 14.71 -11.32 2.47
CA VAL A 205 15.90 -11.72 3.24
C VAL A 205 15.53 -12.61 4.43
N ALA A 206 14.43 -12.33 5.15
CA ALA A 206 13.93 -13.20 6.21
C ALA A 206 13.52 -14.58 5.67
N VAL A 207 12.89 -14.62 4.50
CA VAL A 207 12.52 -15.88 3.80
C VAL A 207 13.77 -16.63 3.30
N ALA A 208 14.80 -15.92 2.83
CA ALA A 208 16.06 -16.54 2.38
C ALA A 208 16.86 -17.10 3.57
N ALA A 209 16.98 -16.36 4.67
CA ALA A 209 17.65 -16.81 5.89
C ALA A 209 16.93 -18.01 6.53
N ALA A 210 15.60 -18.02 6.54
CA ALA A 210 14.82 -19.17 7.00
C ALA A 210 15.02 -20.42 6.12
N LYS A 211 15.29 -20.25 4.82
CA LYS A 211 15.65 -21.35 3.92
C LYS A 211 17.09 -21.81 4.13
N GLU A 212 18.03 -20.91 4.37
CA GLU A 212 19.42 -21.26 4.67
C GLU A 212 19.57 -21.98 6.01
N ASP A 213 18.84 -21.57 7.06
CA ASP A 213 18.81 -22.27 8.35
C ASP A 213 18.18 -23.68 8.24
N GLN A 214 17.21 -23.86 7.34
CA GLN A 214 16.67 -25.19 7.04
C GLN A 214 17.64 -26.04 6.22
N VAL A 215 18.36 -25.46 5.27
CA VAL A 215 19.40 -26.16 4.50
C VAL A 215 20.60 -26.52 5.39
N GLU A 216 20.97 -25.69 6.36
CA GLU A 216 22.07 -25.97 7.30
C GLU A 216 21.68 -26.99 8.38
N ARG A 217 20.39 -27.03 8.77
CA ARG A 217 19.83 -28.14 9.59
C ARG A 217 19.76 -29.44 8.80
N ASN A 218 19.33 -29.39 7.54
CA ASN A 218 19.30 -30.57 6.67
C ASN A 218 20.72 -31.04 6.30
N ALA A 219 21.70 -30.15 6.14
CA ALA A 219 23.10 -30.50 5.88
C ALA A 219 23.81 -31.11 7.11
N LYS A 220 23.32 -30.86 8.33
CA LYS A 220 23.76 -31.57 9.54
C LYS A 220 23.11 -32.95 9.69
N GLU A 221 21.96 -33.18 9.07
CA GLU A 221 21.32 -34.50 8.97
C GLU A 221 21.84 -35.31 7.77
N GLU A 222 22.30 -34.67 6.70
CA GLU A 222 22.85 -35.29 5.48
C GLU A 222 24.37 -35.55 5.53
N GLY A 223 25.01 -35.43 6.71
CA GLY A 223 26.37 -35.94 6.96
C GLY A 223 26.52 -37.47 6.87
N CYS A 224 25.50 -38.16 6.38
CA CYS A 224 25.49 -39.60 6.18
C CYS A 224 24.74 -39.97 4.89
N GLN A 225 25.14 -39.38 3.74
CA GLN A 225 25.18 -40.04 2.40
C GLN A 225 25.57 -39.01 1.32
N ILE A 226 26.73 -39.22 0.70
CA ILE A 226 27.19 -38.50 -0.51
C ILE A 226 27.03 -39.45 -1.71
N GLU A 227 26.87 -38.83 -2.90
CA GLU A 227 27.12 -39.34 -4.27
C GLU A 227 25.87 -39.94 -4.94
N GLU A 228 25.33 -39.50 -6.09
CA GLU A 228 25.70 -38.66 -7.24
C GLU A 228 24.37 -38.31 -7.97
N SER A 229 24.10 -37.13 -8.56
CA SER A 229 24.63 -36.70 -9.85
C SER A 229 23.89 -35.42 -10.32
N ASN A 230 24.62 -34.63 -11.09
CA ASN A 230 24.36 -33.24 -11.48
C ASN A 230 23.54 -33.06 -12.78
N SER A 231 22.77 -31.96 -12.80
CA SER A 231 22.64 -30.97 -13.90
C SER A 231 21.86 -31.30 -15.20
N LYS A 232 20.79 -30.53 -15.47
CA LYS A 232 20.81 -29.46 -16.50
C LYS A 232 19.54 -28.58 -16.52
N ASN A 233 19.79 -27.27 -16.58
CA ASN A 233 18.86 -26.14 -16.66
C ASN A 233 18.06 -26.05 -17.97
N LYS A 234 16.86 -25.41 -17.93
CA LYS A 234 16.63 -24.08 -18.54
C LYS A 234 15.21 -23.53 -18.30
N SER A 235 15.17 -22.43 -17.54
CA SER A 235 14.44 -21.18 -17.79
C SER A 235 13.25 -21.17 -18.76
N GLN A 236 12.10 -20.67 -18.27
CA GLN A 236 11.28 -19.72 -19.02
C GLN A 236 10.48 -18.80 -18.09
N SER A 237 10.68 -17.51 -18.29
CA SER A 237 9.91 -16.39 -17.77
C SER A 237 8.67 -16.12 -18.63
N HIS A 238 7.51 -15.86 -18.03
CA HIS A 238 6.72 -14.64 -18.29
C HIS A 238 5.42 -14.54 -17.45
N LYS A 239 5.24 -13.35 -16.85
CA LYS A 239 4.02 -12.51 -16.71
C LYS A 239 2.69 -13.18 -16.33
N ASP A 240 2.16 -12.83 -15.15
CA ASP A 240 0.92 -12.06 -14.97
C ASP A 240 0.73 -11.76 -13.46
N GLY A 241 -0.01 -10.70 -13.12
CA GLY A 241 -0.15 -10.22 -11.73
C GLY A 241 -0.61 -11.30 -10.76
N ILE A 242 0.26 -11.74 -9.87
CA ILE A 242 -0.02 -12.87 -8.98
C ILE A 242 -0.83 -12.36 -7.78
N LEU A 243 -2.13 -12.61 -7.83
CA LEU A 243 -2.93 -12.89 -6.63
C LEU A 243 -2.19 -14.03 -5.90
N LEU A 244 -1.55 -13.74 -4.78
CA LEU A 244 -0.76 -14.73 -4.03
C LEU A 244 -1.74 -15.64 -3.28
N VAL A 245 -2.30 -16.63 -4.00
CA VAL A 245 -3.16 -17.66 -3.43
C VAL A 245 -2.27 -18.71 -2.80
N LEU A 246 -2.18 -18.71 -1.48
CA LEU A 246 -1.52 -19.78 -0.73
C LEU A 246 -2.54 -20.89 -0.46
N PRO A 247 -2.24 -22.15 -0.86
CA PRO A 247 -3.06 -23.29 -0.48
C PRO A 247 -3.13 -23.40 1.05
N TYR A 248 -4.31 -23.65 1.62
CA TYR A 248 -4.48 -23.79 3.06
C TYR A 248 -3.58 -24.88 3.66
N ASP A 249 -3.43 -26.00 2.95
CA ASP A 249 -2.57 -27.13 3.36
C ASP A 249 -1.07 -26.78 3.41
N SER A 250 -0.66 -25.67 2.78
CA SER A 250 0.71 -25.16 2.82
C SER A 250 0.98 -24.21 3.98
N LEU A 251 -0.06 -23.86 4.75
CA LEU A 251 0.11 -23.05 5.96
C LEU A 251 0.82 -23.88 7.05
N PRO A 252 1.71 -23.26 7.84
CA PRO A 252 2.35 -23.95 8.95
C PRO A 252 1.27 -24.39 9.93
N SER A 253 1.08 -25.71 10.05
CA SER A 253 0.18 -26.27 11.05
C SER A 253 0.70 -25.92 12.43
N ILE A 254 -0.13 -25.31 13.27
CA ILE A 254 0.21 -25.07 14.67
C ILE A 254 0.33 -26.43 15.37
N SER A 255 1.57 -26.92 15.47
CA SER A 255 1.94 -27.81 16.57
C SER A 255 1.74 -27.05 17.89
N PRO A 256 1.50 -27.72 19.03
CA PRO A 256 0.70 -27.21 20.15
C PRO A 256 1.42 -26.18 21.05
N ASN A 257 1.99 -25.12 20.48
CA ASN A 257 2.41 -23.95 21.24
C ASN A 257 1.20 -23.04 21.48
N VAL A 258 0.40 -23.41 22.48
CA VAL A 258 -0.77 -22.64 22.96
C VAL A 258 -0.40 -21.19 23.30
N ALA A 259 0.85 -20.93 23.71
CA ALA A 259 1.35 -19.61 24.05
C ALA A 259 1.47 -18.65 22.85
N GLU A 260 1.94 -19.13 21.70
CA GLU A 260 2.07 -18.31 20.48
C GLU A 260 0.70 -17.99 19.89
N ALA A 261 -0.19 -18.99 19.88
CA ALA A 261 -1.58 -18.81 19.43
C ALA A 261 -2.32 -17.80 20.33
N LYS A 262 -2.08 -17.85 21.65
CA LYS A 262 -2.65 -16.88 22.60
C LYS A 262 -2.21 -15.45 22.28
N GLU A 263 -0.92 -15.21 22.06
CA GLU A 263 -0.42 -13.86 21.75
C GLU A 263 -1.04 -13.28 20.48
N LEU A 264 -1.22 -14.11 19.44
CA LEU A 264 -1.85 -13.69 18.19
C LEU A 264 -3.35 -13.45 18.33
N LEU A 265 -4.06 -14.31 19.08
CA LEU A 265 -5.49 -14.17 19.32
C LEU A 265 -5.80 -12.96 20.22
N ASP A 266 -4.93 -12.63 21.17
CA ASP A 266 -5.08 -11.43 21.99
C ASP A 266 -4.97 -10.14 21.15
N LYS A 267 -4.32 -10.18 19.99
CA LYS A 267 -4.25 -9.06 19.02
C LYS A 267 -5.43 -9.03 18.04
N LEU A 268 -6.30 -10.05 18.01
CA LEU A 268 -7.43 -10.15 17.07
C LEU A 268 -8.72 -9.53 17.64
N VAL A 269 -9.55 -9.03 16.72
CA VAL A 269 -10.93 -8.58 16.94
C VAL A 269 -11.80 -9.21 15.85
N VAL A 270 -13.00 -9.68 16.20
CA VAL A 270 -13.96 -10.21 15.22
C VAL A 270 -15.07 -9.19 14.99
N VAL A 271 -15.26 -8.77 13.74
CA VAL A 271 -16.34 -7.87 13.32
C VAL A 271 -17.35 -8.67 12.50
N LYS A 272 -18.60 -8.68 12.95
CA LYS A 272 -19.69 -9.33 12.24
C LYS A 272 -20.73 -8.32 11.80
N PHE A 273 -21.06 -8.36 10.51
CA PHE A 273 -22.19 -7.60 9.97
C PHE A 273 -23.50 -8.26 10.36
N ASN A 274 -24.44 -7.46 10.82
CA ASN A 274 -25.80 -7.90 11.13
C ASN A 274 -26.83 -6.89 10.60
N ALA A 275 -26.60 -6.50 9.34
CA ALA A 275 -27.38 -5.54 8.59
C ALA A 275 -28.59 -6.16 7.88
N THR A 276 -28.57 -7.48 7.66
CA THR A 276 -29.58 -8.19 6.87
C THR A 276 -30.79 -8.58 7.71
N LEU A 277 -31.97 -8.16 7.28
CA LEU A 277 -33.26 -8.56 7.84
C LEU A 277 -33.66 -9.95 7.31
N GLY A 278 -34.27 -10.77 8.14
CA GLY A 278 -34.77 -12.10 7.78
C GLY A 278 -36.06 -12.10 6.96
N THR A 279 -36.44 -10.97 6.35
CA THR A 279 -37.74 -10.79 5.70
C THR A 279 -37.98 -11.80 4.59
N ASP A 280 -36.92 -12.16 3.86
CA ASP A 280 -36.96 -13.21 2.82
C ASP A 280 -37.36 -14.58 3.36
N MET A 281 -37.14 -14.81 4.66
CA MET A 281 -37.42 -16.04 5.39
C MET A 281 -38.68 -15.92 6.27
N GLY A 282 -39.47 -14.85 6.11
CA GLY A 282 -40.68 -14.60 6.91
C GLY A 282 -40.40 -14.12 8.34
N PHE A 283 -39.19 -13.64 8.62
CA PHE A 283 -38.76 -13.17 9.94
C PHE A 283 -38.44 -11.67 9.91
N ASP A 284 -39.10 -10.86 10.73
CA ASP A 284 -38.98 -9.39 10.68
C ASP A 284 -37.78 -8.84 11.50
N GLY A 285 -36.95 -9.72 12.07
CA GLY A 285 -35.76 -9.36 12.83
C GLY A 285 -34.44 -9.57 12.08
N PRO A 286 -33.29 -9.30 12.73
CA PRO A 286 -31.97 -9.57 12.17
C PRO A 286 -31.78 -11.05 11.82
N LYS A 287 -31.15 -11.38 10.68
CA LYS A 287 -30.90 -12.79 10.31
C LYS A 287 -30.12 -13.57 11.38
N SER A 288 -29.28 -12.91 12.17
CA SER A 288 -28.53 -13.56 13.25
C SER A 288 -29.40 -14.11 14.39
N THR A 289 -30.61 -13.58 14.57
CA THR A 289 -31.52 -13.97 15.66
C THR A 289 -32.52 -15.03 15.23
N ILE A 290 -32.41 -15.55 14.00
CA ILE A 290 -33.20 -16.68 13.53
C ILE A 290 -32.77 -17.94 14.30
N GLU A 291 -33.77 -18.66 14.82
CA GLU A 291 -33.58 -19.95 15.48
C GLU A 291 -33.36 -21.06 14.45
N PHE A 292 -32.31 -21.86 14.63
CA PHE A 292 -32.03 -22.98 13.72
C PHE A 292 -32.41 -24.34 14.34
N GLN A 293 -32.21 -24.52 15.65
CA GLN A 293 -32.59 -25.77 16.34
C GLN A 293 -32.70 -25.59 17.87
N LYS A 294 -33.76 -26.13 18.48
CA LYS A 294 -33.98 -26.17 19.95
C LYS A 294 -33.86 -24.80 20.65
N GLY A 295 -34.37 -23.73 20.03
CA GLY A 295 -34.34 -22.38 20.59
C GLY A 295 -32.97 -21.71 20.59
N LEU A 296 -31.96 -22.30 19.92
CA LEU A 296 -30.67 -21.66 19.68
C LEU A 296 -30.72 -20.85 18.38
N THR A 297 -30.30 -19.60 18.49
CA THR A 297 -30.13 -18.67 17.37
C THR A 297 -28.77 -18.82 16.72
N PHE A 298 -28.60 -18.28 15.51
CA PHE A 298 -27.27 -18.22 14.91
C PHE A 298 -26.30 -17.43 15.79
N LEU A 299 -26.72 -16.32 16.39
CA LEU A 299 -25.88 -15.53 17.29
C LEU A 299 -25.37 -16.36 18.48
N ASP A 300 -26.18 -17.25 19.05
CA ASP A 300 -25.77 -18.18 20.12
C ASP A 300 -24.60 -19.07 19.68
N LEU A 301 -24.68 -19.58 18.45
CA LEU A 301 -23.65 -20.45 17.89
C LEU A 301 -22.31 -19.71 17.74
N PHE A 302 -22.33 -18.45 17.29
CA PHE A 302 -21.14 -17.62 17.19
C PHE A 302 -20.53 -17.27 18.55
N ILE A 303 -21.36 -16.90 19.52
CA ILE A 303 -20.89 -16.60 20.88
C ILE A 303 -20.26 -17.85 21.49
N THR A 304 -20.91 -19.02 21.34
CA THR A 304 -20.38 -20.31 21.83
C THR A 304 -19.05 -20.67 21.17
N GLN A 305 -18.87 -20.38 19.88
CA GLN A 305 -17.59 -20.59 19.19
C GLN A 305 -16.48 -19.72 19.77
N ILE A 306 -16.74 -18.42 19.97
CA ILE A 306 -15.76 -17.49 20.55
C ILE A 306 -15.44 -17.87 22.00
N GLU A 307 -16.45 -18.26 22.78
CA GLU A 307 -16.29 -18.70 24.17
C GLU A 307 -15.46 -20.00 24.26
N SER A 308 -15.65 -20.93 23.33
CA SER A 308 -14.83 -22.13 23.19
C SER A 308 -13.38 -21.80 22.84
N LEU A 309 -13.15 -20.83 21.94
CA LEU A 309 -11.81 -20.37 21.57
C LEU A 309 -11.10 -19.68 22.73
N ASN A 310 -11.79 -18.77 23.42
CA ASN A 310 -11.27 -18.08 24.60
C ASN A 310 -10.91 -19.08 25.71
N SER A 311 -11.73 -20.11 25.91
CA SER A 311 -11.46 -21.18 26.89
C SER A 311 -10.30 -22.08 26.48
N LYS A 312 -10.18 -22.38 25.19
CA LYS A 312 -9.13 -23.28 24.64
C LYS A 312 -7.74 -22.65 24.66
N TYR A 313 -7.63 -21.36 24.36
CA TYR A 313 -6.35 -20.65 24.24
C TYR A 313 -6.09 -19.67 25.40
N GLY A 314 -7.07 -19.42 26.28
CA GLY A 314 -6.94 -18.50 27.40
C GLY A 314 -6.76 -17.04 26.98
N CYS A 315 -7.41 -16.63 25.89
CA CYS A 315 -7.37 -15.30 25.28
C CYS A 315 -8.67 -14.51 25.51
N ASN A 316 -8.64 -13.20 25.28
CA ASN A 316 -9.84 -12.36 25.31
C ASN A 316 -10.14 -11.76 23.92
N LEU A 317 -10.96 -12.48 23.15
CA LEU A 317 -11.38 -12.10 21.80
C LEU A 317 -12.69 -11.30 21.83
N PRO A 318 -12.68 -9.99 21.53
CA PRO A 318 -13.89 -9.17 21.47
C PRO A 318 -14.67 -9.41 20.17
N LEU A 319 -16.01 -9.36 20.28
CA LEU A 319 -16.95 -9.47 19.18
C LEU A 319 -17.64 -8.12 18.95
N LEU A 320 -17.47 -7.54 17.76
CA LEU A 320 -18.14 -6.31 17.36
C LEU A 320 -19.26 -6.62 16.37
N LEU A 321 -20.49 -6.21 16.69
CA LEU A 321 -21.66 -6.35 15.84
C LEU A 321 -21.96 -5.02 15.15
N VAL A 322 -21.93 -5.00 13.82
CA VAL A 322 -22.28 -3.83 13.02
C VAL A 322 -23.71 -3.97 12.52
N ASN A 323 -24.61 -3.19 13.10
CA ASN A 323 -26.05 -3.22 12.85
C ASN A 323 -26.48 -2.02 12.00
N THR A 324 -27.60 -2.16 11.29
CA THR A 324 -28.26 -1.01 10.66
C THR A 324 -29.22 -0.36 11.64
N ILE A 325 -29.67 0.86 11.33
CA ILE A 325 -30.74 1.57 12.06
C ILE A 325 -31.96 0.67 12.33
N ARG A 326 -32.28 -0.21 11.37
CA ARG A 326 -33.44 -1.12 11.46
C ARG A 326 -33.18 -2.31 12.38
N THR A 327 -31.97 -2.86 12.41
CA THR A 327 -31.64 -4.06 13.18
C THR A 327 -31.08 -3.76 14.57
N HIS A 328 -30.58 -2.54 14.81
CA HIS A 328 -29.85 -2.17 16.03
C HIS A 328 -30.66 -2.37 17.33
N LYS A 329 -31.89 -1.85 17.40
CA LYS A 329 -32.72 -1.97 18.61
C LYS A 329 -33.07 -3.41 18.97
N ASP A 330 -33.30 -4.26 17.98
CA ASP A 330 -33.66 -5.65 18.23
C ASP A 330 -32.44 -6.50 18.59
N THR A 331 -31.26 -6.15 18.05
CA THR A 331 -30.01 -6.77 18.50
C THR A 331 -29.65 -6.40 19.93
N GLU A 332 -29.84 -5.15 20.37
CA GLU A 332 -29.55 -4.75 21.75
C GLU A 332 -30.39 -5.51 22.77
N LYS A 333 -31.69 -5.69 22.51
CA LYS A 333 -32.58 -6.51 23.36
C LYS A 333 -32.11 -7.96 23.46
N VAL A 334 -31.53 -8.49 22.38
CA VAL A 334 -30.99 -9.85 22.36
C VAL A 334 -29.66 -9.91 23.10
N LEU A 335 -28.85 -8.85 23.04
CA LEU A 335 -27.57 -8.76 23.75
C LEU A 335 -27.71 -8.78 25.28
N GLU A 336 -28.79 -8.24 25.83
CA GLU A 336 -29.08 -8.28 27.27
C GLU A 336 -29.05 -9.72 27.83
N LYS A 337 -29.44 -10.72 27.02
CA LYS A 337 -29.42 -12.15 27.40
C LYS A 337 -28.01 -12.72 27.60
N TYR A 338 -26.97 -12.04 27.08
CA TYR A 338 -25.59 -12.52 27.10
C TYR A 338 -24.70 -11.75 28.08
N SER A 339 -25.28 -10.89 28.91
CA SER A 339 -24.54 -10.08 29.89
C SER A 339 -23.73 -10.92 30.89
N ASP A 340 -24.14 -12.17 31.12
CA ASP A 340 -23.49 -13.11 32.04
C ASP A 340 -22.40 -13.99 31.36
N ARG A 341 -22.17 -13.83 30.05
CA ARG A 341 -21.20 -14.63 29.28
C ARG A 341 -19.80 -14.02 29.35
N ASN A 342 -18.77 -14.86 29.25
CA ASN A 342 -17.37 -14.43 29.32
C ASN A 342 -16.85 -13.98 27.93
N VAL A 343 -17.59 -13.10 27.26
CA VAL A 343 -17.23 -12.56 25.94
C VAL A 343 -17.55 -11.07 25.92
N ASP A 344 -16.59 -10.24 25.52
CA ASP A 344 -16.79 -8.80 25.36
C ASP A 344 -17.49 -8.51 24.02
N ILE A 345 -18.77 -8.14 24.07
CA ILE A 345 -19.62 -7.93 22.90
C ILE A 345 -20.03 -6.46 22.81
N HIS A 346 -19.70 -5.80 21.70
CA HIS A 346 -20.09 -4.42 21.44
C HIS A 346 -20.96 -4.33 20.19
N ALA A 347 -22.08 -3.62 20.27
CA ALA A 347 -22.95 -3.33 19.12
C ALA A 347 -22.81 -1.88 18.66
N PHE A 348 -22.70 -1.68 17.35
CA PHE A 348 -22.62 -0.36 16.73
C PHE A 348 -23.71 -0.18 15.70
N GLU A 349 -24.24 1.03 15.63
CA GLU A 349 -25.15 1.45 14.56
C GLU A 349 -24.34 2.03 13.40
N GLN A 350 -24.64 1.56 12.18
CA GLN A 350 -24.04 2.07 10.96
C GLN A 350 -24.53 3.50 10.69
N ILE A 351 -23.61 4.47 10.73
CA ILE A 351 -23.89 5.85 10.36
C ILE A 351 -23.99 5.93 8.83
N GLN A 352 -25.05 6.56 8.31
CA GLN A 352 -25.27 6.69 6.89
C GLN A 352 -24.25 7.67 6.26
N CYS A 353 -23.21 7.13 5.63
CA CYS A 353 -22.32 7.94 4.78
C CYS A 353 -23.02 8.33 3.48
N PRO A 354 -22.84 9.56 2.96
CA PRO A 354 -23.32 9.94 1.65
C PRO A 354 -22.65 9.09 0.57
N GLN A 355 -23.44 8.28 -0.14
CA GLN A 355 -22.97 7.57 -1.33
C GLN A 355 -22.65 8.58 -2.45
N PRO A 356 -21.59 8.38 -3.25
CA PRO A 356 -21.44 9.09 -4.51
C PRO A 356 -22.56 8.63 -5.46
N LYS A 357 -23.40 9.57 -5.91
CA LYS A 357 -24.49 9.29 -6.85
C LYS A 357 -23.91 8.72 -8.14
N SER A 358 -24.21 7.46 -8.42
CA SER A 358 -24.08 6.89 -9.76
C SER A 358 -25.39 7.15 -10.50
N ASP A 359 -25.29 7.89 -11.61
CA ASP A 359 -26.40 8.07 -12.53
C ASP A 359 -26.60 6.77 -13.32
N SER A 360 -27.41 5.87 -12.76
CA SER A 360 -28.12 4.85 -13.53
C SER A 360 -29.32 4.37 -12.73
N GLU A 361 -30.45 5.05 -12.88
CA GLU A 361 -31.75 4.53 -12.48
C GLU A 361 -32.15 3.41 -13.46
N GLN A 362 -32.26 2.17 -12.96
CA GLN A 362 -33.41 1.30 -13.22
C GLN A 362 -33.42 0.05 -12.32
N SER A 363 -34.43 0.01 -11.45
CA SER A 363 -35.23 -1.17 -11.04
C SER A 363 -34.56 -2.42 -10.47
N SER A 364 -34.47 -2.49 -9.14
CA SER A 364 -35.18 -3.48 -8.31
C SER A 364 -35.01 -3.10 -6.82
N LYS A 365 -36.13 -2.85 -6.13
CA LYS A 365 -36.16 -2.68 -4.67
C LYS A 365 -35.62 -3.98 -4.04
N ASP A 366 -34.69 -3.85 -3.09
CA ASP A 366 -33.90 -4.90 -2.40
C ASP A 366 -32.60 -5.42 -3.06
N GLY A 367 -32.10 -4.77 -4.12
CA GLY A 367 -30.82 -5.11 -4.71
C GLY A 367 -29.64 -4.27 -4.22
N LEU A 368 -28.66 -4.93 -3.60
CA LEU A 368 -27.23 -4.58 -3.65
C LEU A 368 -26.67 -3.62 -2.58
N TYR A 369 -26.74 -4.03 -1.31
CA TYR A 369 -25.75 -3.62 -0.31
C TYR A 369 -24.47 -4.41 -0.57
N THR A 370 -23.56 -3.86 -1.38
CA THR A 370 -22.24 -4.48 -1.55
C THR A 370 -21.56 -4.52 -0.19
N SER A 371 -21.05 -5.70 0.17
CA SER A 371 -20.08 -5.93 1.23
C SER A 371 -18.77 -5.22 0.88
N ASP A 372 -18.82 -3.89 0.71
CA ASP A 372 -17.64 -3.09 0.44
C ASP A 372 -16.83 -3.09 1.73
N ASN A 373 -15.89 -4.03 1.80
CA ASN A 373 -14.99 -4.24 2.93
C ASN A 373 -14.20 -2.97 3.30
N GLY A 374 -14.02 -2.05 2.35
CA GLY A 374 -13.46 -0.72 2.61
C GLY A 374 -14.38 0.22 3.40
N ALA A 375 -15.70 0.04 3.31
CA ALA A 375 -16.67 0.79 4.09
C ALA A 375 -16.61 0.44 5.58
N VAL A 376 -16.26 -0.79 5.94
CA VAL A 376 -16.10 -1.26 7.34
C VAL A 376 -15.07 -0.45 8.09
N LEU A 377 -13.89 -0.26 7.48
CA LEU A 377 -12.82 0.53 8.07
C LEU A 377 -13.24 2.00 8.22
N LEU A 378 -13.92 2.56 7.20
CA LEU A 378 -14.47 3.91 7.27
C LEU A 378 -15.49 4.06 8.42
N TYR A 379 -16.33 3.05 8.66
CA TYR A 379 -17.28 3.06 9.78
C TYR A 379 -16.56 3.05 11.13
N LEU A 380 -15.59 2.16 11.31
CA LEU A 380 -14.81 2.05 12.56
C LEU A 380 -14.00 3.32 12.84
N ILE A 381 -13.47 3.97 11.79
CA ILE A 381 -12.80 5.27 11.90
C ILE A 381 -13.80 6.35 12.30
N SER A 382 -14.96 6.40 11.64
CA SER A 382 -15.98 7.44 11.89
C SER A 382 -16.63 7.35 13.28
N SER A 383 -16.70 6.14 13.85
CA SER A 383 -17.24 5.92 15.20
C SER A 383 -16.21 6.11 16.31
N GLY A 384 -14.93 6.32 15.98
CA GLY A 384 -13.84 6.40 16.97
C GLY A 384 -13.49 5.07 17.64
N THR A 385 -14.13 3.97 17.23
CA THR A 385 -13.88 2.63 17.78
C THR A 385 -12.50 2.10 17.42
N ILE A 386 -11.95 2.51 16.28
CA ILE A 386 -10.61 2.10 15.86
C ILE A 386 -9.54 2.54 16.86
N ASP A 387 -9.64 3.76 17.41
CA ASP A 387 -8.69 4.31 18.37
C ASP A 387 -8.78 3.56 19.71
N LEU A 388 -10.00 3.15 20.09
CA LEU A 388 -10.23 2.31 21.28
C LEU A 388 -9.57 0.94 21.13
N LEU A 389 -9.77 0.27 19.99
CA LEU A 389 -9.17 -1.05 19.71
C LEU A 389 -7.65 -0.99 19.67
N LEU A 390 -7.08 0.06 19.07
CA LEU A 390 -5.63 0.29 19.08
C LEU A 390 -5.10 0.50 20.50
N SER A 391 -5.84 1.24 21.35
CA SER A 391 -5.46 1.43 22.76
C SER A 391 -5.48 0.13 23.57
N GLN A 392 -6.30 -0.84 23.15
CA GLN A 392 -6.36 -2.20 23.71
C GLN A 392 -5.30 -3.14 23.13
N GLY A 393 -4.41 -2.66 22.24
CA GLY A 393 -3.34 -3.46 21.63
C GLY A 393 -3.82 -4.41 20.52
N LYS A 394 -4.95 -4.13 19.89
CA LYS A 394 -5.50 -4.95 18.80
C LYS A 394 -4.89 -4.56 17.45
N GLU A 395 -4.46 -5.56 16.68
CA GLU A 395 -3.76 -5.39 15.38
C GLU A 395 -4.49 -6.05 14.20
N TYR A 396 -5.37 -7.02 14.45
CA TYR A 396 -6.06 -7.77 13.41
C TYR A 396 -7.57 -7.64 13.55
N ILE A 397 -8.29 -7.44 12.44
CA ILE A 397 -9.75 -7.48 12.39
C ILE A 397 -10.18 -8.59 11.44
N LEU A 398 -10.92 -9.59 11.92
CA LEU A 398 -11.59 -10.55 11.07
C LEU A 398 -13.01 -10.07 10.75
N VAL A 399 -13.29 -9.79 9.48
CA VAL A 399 -14.62 -9.43 9.00
C VAL A 399 -15.37 -10.67 8.54
N VAL A 400 -16.53 -10.89 9.17
CA VAL A 400 -17.45 -11.99 8.89
C VAL A 400 -18.76 -11.43 8.34
N SER A 401 -19.20 -11.98 7.21
CA SER A 401 -20.48 -11.63 6.60
C SER A 401 -21.66 -12.14 7.45
N SER A 402 -22.82 -11.50 7.34
CA SER A 402 -23.97 -11.80 8.20
C SER A 402 -24.55 -13.21 8.01
N ASP A 403 -24.34 -13.76 6.82
CA ASP A 403 -24.87 -14.99 6.25
C ASP A 403 -23.91 -16.18 6.34
N ASN A 404 -22.64 -15.98 6.70
CA ASN A 404 -21.68 -17.07 6.79
C ASN A 404 -21.55 -17.66 8.20
N VAL A 405 -22.44 -18.60 8.53
CA VAL A 405 -22.46 -19.32 9.82
C VAL A 405 -21.26 -20.26 10.02
N ALA A 406 -20.60 -20.66 8.93
CA ALA A 406 -19.49 -21.61 8.95
C ALA A 406 -18.11 -20.94 9.17
N SER A 407 -18.05 -19.61 9.28
CA SER A 407 -16.79 -18.91 9.49
C SER A 407 -16.25 -19.16 10.90
N ILE A 408 -15.16 -19.93 11.01
CA ILE A 408 -14.47 -20.20 12.27
C ILE A 408 -13.15 -19.41 12.26
N VAL A 409 -12.75 -18.88 13.42
CA VAL A 409 -11.42 -18.29 13.59
C VAL A 409 -10.41 -19.43 13.65
N ASP A 410 -9.58 -19.53 12.62
CA ASP A 410 -8.46 -20.48 12.58
C ASP A 410 -7.14 -19.78 12.90
N PRO A 411 -6.48 -20.12 14.03
CA PRO A 411 -5.19 -19.55 14.39
C PRO A 411 -4.09 -19.82 13.35
N SER A 412 -4.19 -20.89 12.56
CA SER A 412 -3.20 -21.25 11.53
C SER A 412 -3.10 -20.16 10.45
N ILE A 413 -4.22 -19.51 10.14
CA ILE A 413 -4.29 -18.37 9.23
C ILE A 413 -3.55 -17.17 9.81
N LEU A 414 -3.72 -16.89 11.11
CA LEU A 414 -3.03 -15.79 11.81
C LEU A 414 -1.51 -16.00 11.84
N VAL A 415 -1.05 -17.24 12.04
CA VAL A 415 0.39 -17.56 12.00
C VAL A 415 0.96 -17.37 10.60
N GLY A 416 0.25 -17.86 9.58
CA GLY A 416 0.63 -17.61 8.17
C GLY A 416 0.72 -16.11 7.86
N LEU A 417 -0.23 -15.33 8.36
CA LEU A 417 -0.22 -13.86 8.22
C LEU A 417 0.91 -13.20 9.00
N SER A 418 1.23 -13.67 10.20
CA SER A 418 2.37 -13.15 10.98
C SER A 418 3.71 -13.37 10.25
N ILE A 419 3.82 -14.44 9.44
CA ILE A 419 5.00 -14.72 8.60
C ILE A 419 5.03 -13.85 7.32
N ILE A 420 3.87 -13.46 6.80
CA ILE A 420 3.72 -12.76 5.51
C ILE A 420 3.65 -11.23 5.69
N VAL A 421 3.04 -10.76 6.78
CA VAL A 421 2.72 -9.36 7.03
C VAL A 421 3.79 -8.72 7.89
N VAL A 422 4.55 -7.81 7.30
CA VAL A 422 5.42 -6.88 8.03
C VAL A 422 4.62 -5.61 8.30
N SER A 423 4.32 -5.43 9.58
CA SER A 423 3.72 -4.27 10.28
C SER A 423 3.10 -3.17 9.41
N PHE A 424 1.77 -3.13 9.44
CA PHE A 424 0.95 -1.96 9.15
C PHE A 424 -0.17 -1.85 10.19
N ASP A 425 -0.74 -0.65 10.32
CA ASP A 425 -1.99 -0.41 11.03
C ASP A 425 -3.08 -1.39 10.56
N ILE A 426 -3.86 -1.88 11.53
CA ILE A 426 -4.94 -2.86 11.48
C ILE A 426 -5.15 -3.63 10.16
N VAL A 427 -4.87 -4.94 10.19
CA VAL A 427 -5.04 -5.85 9.05
C VAL A 427 -6.45 -6.46 9.05
N ILE A 428 -7.19 -6.26 7.96
CA ILE A 428 -8.53 -6.85 7.78
C ILE A 428 -8.42 -8.23 7.12
N LEU A 429 -8.87 -9.26 7.83
CA LEU A 429 -8.98 -10.64 7.39
C LEU A 429 -10.39 -10.92 6.93
N HIS A 430 -10.53 -11.66 5.83
CA HIS A 430 -11.83 -12.06 5.31
C HIS A 430 -12.04 -13.56 5.49
N SER A 431 -13.26 -13.96 5.83
CA SER A 431 -13.65 -15.36 5.76
C SER A 431 -13.62 -15.82 4.29
N LEU A 432 -12.67 -16.68 3.94
CA LEU A 432 -12.72 -17.42 2.68
C LEU A 432 -13.81 -18.48 2.83
N VAL A 433 -14.83 -18.41 1.98
CA VAL A 433 -15.82 -19.49 1.85
C VAL A 433 -15.07 -20.66 1.22
N PHE A 434 -14.83 -21.70 2.02
CA PHE A 434 -14.33 -22.97 1.52
C PHE A 434 -15.50 -23.66 0.79
N SER A 435 -15.45 -23.64 -0.54
CA SER A 435 -16.30 -24.45 -1.42
C SER A 435 -15.59 -25.74 -1.79
#